data_AF-A0A0R2U112-F1
#
_entry.id   AF-A0A0R2U112-F1
#
_cell.length_a   1.000
_cell.length_b   1.000
_cell.length_c   1.000
_cell.angle_alpha   90.00
_cell.angle_beta   90.00
_cell.angle_gamma   90.00
#
_symmetry.space_group_name_H-M   'P 1'
#
loop_
_entity.id
_entity.type
_entity.pdbx_description
1 polymer ?
#
loop_
_entity_poly.entity_id
_entity_poly.type
_entity_poly.pdbx_seq_one_letter_code
_entity_poly.pdbx_strand_id
1 'polypeptide(L)'
;MSESSIGPGEFYQVVGVGPHSKPWPTDNHFDPQLLEHGDRRNVLDKYRYWKIESIVADLNTKRHELQIAIENWQHDLNIGSIVRTANAFNVAAVHIVGKRDWNKRGAMVTDRYLTVHHHATVDEFKAWCDKENLPIIGIDNLEVSKQLESADLPKRCVMLFGQEGSGMSDEAVAVCSVVLAISQYGSTRSMNASAAGAIAMYAWAMQHLNPINHPKN
;
A
#
# COMPACT_ATOMS: atom_id res chain seq x y z
N MET A 1 -12.33 33.01 17.55
CA MET A 1 -12.44 31.57 17.19
C MET A 1 -13.19 30.92 18.33
N SER A 2 -14.38 30.36 18.07
CA SER A 2 -15.20 29.72 19.11
C SER A 2 -14.50 28.45 19.60
N GLU A 3 -14.22 28.37 20.90
CA GLU A 3 -13.84 27.12 21.54
C GLU A 3 -15.04 26.17 21.46
N SER A 4 -15.01 25.25 20.50
CA SER A 4 -15.96 24.15 20.43
C SER A 4 -15.72 23.23 21.62
N SER A 5 -16.68 23.15 22.55
CA SER A 5 -16.64 22.20 23.66
C SER A 5 -16.78 20.78 23.14
N ILE A 6 -15.74 19.97 23.34
CA ILE A 6 -15.68 18.56 22.93
C ILE A 6 -16.70 17.76 23.76
N GLY A 7 -17.60 17.04 23.09
CA GLY A 7 -18.60 16.21 23.74
C GLY A 7 -18.05 14.87 24.26
N PRO A 8 -18.76 14.18 25.18
CA PRO A 8 -18.37 12.84 25.61
C PRO A 8 -18.27 11.87 24.42
N GLY A 9 -17.10 11.29 24.20
CA GLY A 9 -16.82 10.35 23.10
C GLY A 9 -16.16 10.96 21.85
N GLU A 10 -15.99 12.28 21.80
CA GLU A 10 -15.21 12.93 20.75
C GLU A 10 -13.72 12.97 21.12
N PHE A 11 -12.92 12.12 20.49
CA PHE A 11 -11.47 12.22 20.52
C PHE A 11 -10.98 12.77 19.19
N TYR A 12 -10.76 14.08 19.11
CA TYR A 12 -9.93 14.64 18.04
C TYR A 12 -8.54 14.87 18.61
N GLN A 13 -7.63 13.90 18.44
CA GLN A 13 -6.22 14.29 18.44
C GLN A 13 -6.02 15.16 17.21
N VAL A 14 -5.63 16.41 17.44
CA VAL A 14 -5.23 17.31 16.36
C VAL A 14 -4.03 16.66 15.67
N VAL A 15 -4.23 16.15 14.45
CA VAL A 15 -3.14 15.55 13.68
C VAL A 15 -2.18 16.66 13.28
N GLY A 16 -0.92 16.49 13.66
CA GLY A 16 0.17 17.37 13.29
C GLY A 16 0.57 18.40 14.34
N VAL A 17 1.43 19.32 13.93
CA VAL A 17 2.16 20.24 14.79
C VAL A 17 1.96 21.69 14.32
N GLY A 18 2.05 22.64 15.26
CA GLY A 18 2.03 24.07 14.95
C GLY A 18 3.33 24.55 14.29
N PRO A 19 3.48 25.86 14.07
CA PRO A 19 4.72 26.46 13.58
C PRO A 19 5.95 26.05 14.39
N HIS A 20 7.08 25.90 13.72
CA HIS A 20 8.36 25.64 14.37
C HIS A 20 8.90 26.92 15.03
N SER A 21 9.43 26.80 16.25
CA SER A 21 10.07 27.92 16.96
C SER A 21 11.33 28.39 16.24
N LYS A 22 11.66 29.68 16.36
CA LYS A 22 12.93 30.23 15.83
C LYS A 22 14.09 29.97 16.80
N PRO A 23 15.33 29.79 16.32
CA PRO A 23 15.74 29.81 14.92
C PRO A 23 15.31 28.53 14.18
N TRP A 24 14.93 28.67 12.91
CA TRP A 24 14.55 27.52 12.09
C TRP A 24 15.79 26.70 11.69
N PRO A 25 15.61 25.37 11.51
CA PRO A 25 16.65 24.54 10.90
C PRO A 25 16.93 24.98 9.46
N THR A 26 18.16 24.77 8.99
CA THR A 26 18.65 25.27 7.70
C THR A 26 18.91 24.18 6.66
N ASP A 27 18.74 22.91 7.02
CA ASP A 27 18.94 21.81 6.08
C ASP A 27 17.93 21.87 4.92
N ASN A 28 18.39 21.54 3.71
CA ASN A 28 17.60 21.65 2.47
C ASN A 28 16.35 20.76 2.44
N HIS A 29 16.25 19.77 3.34
CA HIS A 29 15.13 18.85 3.38
C HIS A 29 13.87 19.44 4.04
N PHE A 30 14.00 20.54 4.81
CA PHE A 30 12.89 21.24 5.43
C PHE A 30 12.15 22.14 4.44
N ASP A 31 10.83 22.22 4.60
CA ASP A 31 9.92 23.10 3.88
C ASP A 31 9.65 24.38 4.70
N PRO A 32 10.08 25.57 4.23
CA PRO A 32 9.86 26.82 4.94
C PRO A 32 8.39 27.13 5.23
N GLN A 33 7.45 26.75 4.36
CA GLN A 33 6.02 27.01 4.57
C GLN A 33 5.48 26.17 5.73
N LEU A 34 5.95 24.93 5.86
CA LEU A 34 5.56 24.06 6.97
C LEU A 34 6.19 24.53 8.29
N LEU A 35 7.44 25.00 8.26
CA LEU A 35 8.09 25.60 9.42
C LEU A 35 7.33 26.85 9.90
N GLU A 36 6.83 27.68 8.98
CA GLU A 36 6.13 28.92 9.28
C GLU A 36 4.70 28.73 9.78
N HIS A 37 3.95 27.82 9.16
CA HIS A 37 2.51 27.67 9.39
C HIS A 37 2.12 26.40 10.16
N GLY A 38 3.08 25.52 10.40
CA GLY A 38 2.88 24.20 10.99
C GLY A 38 2.64 23.11 9.97
N ASP A 39 2.72 21.86 10.42
CA ASP A 39 2.58 20.67 9.58
C ASP A 39 1.43 19.80 10.07
N ARG A 40 0.30 19.88 9.36
CA ARG A 40 -0.93 19.12 9.64
C ARG A 40 -1.01 17.76 8.92
N ARG A 41 0.02 17.38 8.17
CA ARG A 41 0.00 16.11 7.40
C ARG A 41 0.00 14.92 8.35
N ASN A 42 -0.51 13.77 7.92
CA ASN A 42 -0.41 12.53 8.70
C ASN A 42 0.92 11.81 8.38
N VAL A 43 2.03 12.35 8.88
CA VAL A 43 3.38 11.78 8.73
C VAL A 43 3.99 11.49 10.11
N LEU A 44 4.97 10.59 10.15
CA LEU A 44 5.74 10.31 11.37
C LEU A 44 6.47 11.58 11.85
N ASP A 45 6.71 11.68 13.16
CA ASP A 45 7.29 12.87 13.76
C ASP A 45 8.67 13.24 13.19
N LYS A 46 9.47 12.24 12.82
CA LYS A 46 10.77 12.47 12.16
C LYS A 46 10.68 13.18 10.80
N TYR A 47 9.51 13.14 10.15
CA TYR A 47 9.27 13.75 8.84
C TYR A 47 8.54 15.08 8.93
N ARG A 48 8.29 15.59 10.14
CA ARG A 48 7.61 16.87 10.33
C ARG A 48 8.42 17.97 9.67
N TYR A 49 7.69 18.83 8.96
CA TYR A 49 8.23 19.95 8.21
C TYR A 49 9.13 19.56 7.03
N TRP A 50 9.32 18.27 6.73
CA TRP A 50 10.10 17.86 5.56
C TRP A 50 9.30 18.08 4.28
N LYS A 51 9.99 18.47 3.21
CA LYS A 51 9.43 18.45 1.86
C LYS A 51 9.03 17.02 1.48
N ILE A 52 8.00 16.86 0.65
CA ILE A 52 7.49 15.54 0.25
C ILE A 52 8.60 14.74 -0.45
N GLU A 53 9.34 15.37 -1.35
CA GLU A 53 10.45 14.78 -2.09
C GLU A 53 11.57 14.29 -1.16
N SER A 54 11.84 14.98 -0.06
CA SER A 54 12.81 14.57 0.95
C SER A 54 12.35 13.31 1.69
N ILE A 55 11.06 13.25 2.03
CA ILE A 55 10.46 12.05 2.64
C ILE A 55 10.55 10.88 1.66
N VAL A 56 10.17 11.09 0.39
CA VAL A 56 10.26 10.06 -0.66
C VAL A 56 11.70 9.58 -0.83
N ALA A 57 12.68 10.48 -0.88
CA ALA A 57 14.09 10.13 -1.00
C ALA A 57 14.56 9.26 0.17
N ASP A 58 14.25 9.63 1.42
CA ASP A 58 14.59 8.84 2.60
C ASP A 58 13.89 7.48 2.62
N LEU A 59 12.61 7.41 2.24
CA LEU A 59 11.90 6.14 2.16
C LEU A 59 12.47 5.22 1.06
N ASN A 60 12.91 5.78 -0.07
CA ASN A 60 13.53 5.05 -1.18
C ASN A 60 14.82 4.33 -0.78
N THR A 61 15.53 4.79 0.26
CA THR A 61 16.72 4.10 0.79
C THR A 61 16.41 2.77 1.48
N LYS A 62 15.15 2.52 1.84
CA LYS A 62 14.73 1.41 2.71
C LYS A 62 13.44 0.74 2.28
N ARG A 63 13.00 0.94 1.02
CA ARG A 63 11.83 0.23 0.50
C ARG A 63 12.06 -1.26 0.55
N HIS A 64 10.99 -1.99 0.78
CA HIS A 64 11.02 -3.44 0.71
C HIS A 64 10.85 -3.91 -0.73
N GLU A 65 11.41 -5.07 -1.04
CA GLU A 65 11.40 -5.66 -2.39
C GLU A 65 10.02 -6.20 -2.81
N LEU A 66 9.01 -6.03 -1.95
CA LEU A 66 7.60 -6.26 -2.24
C LEU A 66 7.04 -5.12 -3.10
N GLN A 67 6.20 -5.47 -4.06
CA GLN A 67 5.38 -4.55 -4.84
C GLN A 67 3.92 -5.02 -4.82
N ILE A 68 2.99 -4.12 -5.13
CA ILE A 68 1.56 -4.41 -5.14
C ILE A 68 0.97 -4.05 -6.49
N ALA A 69 0.15 -4.92 -7.07
CA ALA A 69 -0.58 -4.68 -8.31
C ALA A 69 -2.07 -4.90 -8.11
N ILE A 70 -2.91 -4.07 -8.73
CA ILE A 70 -4.36 -4.11 -8.55
C ILE A 70 -5.03 -3.97 -9.91
N GLU A 71 -5.93 -4.89 -10.25
CA GLU A 71 -6.79 -4.75 -11.42
C GLU A 71 -7.86 -3.68 -11.22
N ASN A 72 -8.04 -2.81 -12.22
CA ASN A 72 -8.95 -1.67 -12.17
C ASN A 72 -9.80 -1.57 -13.44
N TRP A 73 -10.67 -2.54 -13.70
CA TRP A 73 -11.56 -2.52 -14.86
C TRP A 73 -12.86 -1.78 -14.59
N GLN A 74 -13.42 -1.92 -13.38
CA GLN A 74 -14.73 -1.37 -13.01
C GLN A 74 -14.66 -0.16 -12.04
N HIS A 75 -13.50 0.49 -11.88
CA HIS A 75 -13.25 1.52 -10.87
C HIS A 75 -13.41 0.99 -9.45
N ASP A 76 -12.43 0.19 -9.02
CA ASP A 76 -12.45 -0.42 -7.70
C ASP A 76 -12.28 0.64 -6.60
N LEU A 77 -13.20 0.65 -5.64
CA LEU A 77 -13.25 1.61 -4.54
C LEU A 77 -12.16 1.34 -3.47
N ASN A 78 -11.55 0.15 -3.49
CA ASN A 78 -10.57 -0.31 -2.52
C ASN A 78 -9.13 0.10 -2.82
N ILE A 79 -8.83 0.52 -4.06
CA ILE A 79 -7.46 0.81 -4.51
C ILE A 79 -6.77 1.78 -3.55
N GLY A 80 -7.45 2.84 -3.11
CA GLY A 80 -6.85 3.80 -2.17
C GLY A 80 -6.49 3.21 -0.81
N SER A 81 -7.33 2.34 -0.27
CA SER A 81 -7.04 1.66 1.00
C SER A 81 -5.86 0.69 0.85
N ILE A 82 -5.76 -0.03 -0.26
CA ILE A 82 -4.61 -0.89 -0.56
C ILE A 82 -3.33 -0.04 -0.70
N VAL A 83 -3.37 1.07 -1.44
CA VAL A 83 -2.24 2.01 -1.58
C VAL A 83 -1.79 2.56 -0.23
N ARG A 84 -2.73 2.88 0.66
CA ARG A 84 -2.41 3.32 2.02
C ARG A 84 -1.69 2.25 2.83
N THR A 85 -2.16 1.00 2.74
CA THR A 85 -1.50 -0.13 3.39
C THR A 85 -0.11 -0.38 2.79
N ALA A 86 0.03 -0.33 1.47
CA ALA A 86 1.30 -0.43 0.77
C ALA A 86 2.32 0.63 1.26
N ASN A 87 1.87 1.86 1.53
CA ASN A 87 2.72 2.89 2.12
C ASN A 87 3.17 2.53 3.54
N ALA A 88 2.25 1.99 4.36
CA ALA A 88 2.56 1.56 5.73
C ALA A 88 3.60 0.43 5.77
N PHE A 89 3.55 -0.50 4.81
CA PHE A 89 4.56 -1.54 4.62
C PHE A 89 5.78 -1.07 3.83
N ASN A 90 5.88 0.20 3.46
CA ASN A 90 7.02 0.75 2.73
C ASN A 90 7.41 -0.05 1.47
N VAL A 91 6.42 -0.55 0.73
CA VAL A 91 6.63 -1.35 -0.49
C VAL A 91 7.35 -0.52 -1.57
N ALA A 92 8.06 -1.18 -2.48
CA ALA A 92 8.85 -0.50 -3.52
C ALA A 92 7.97 0.27 -4.52
N ALA A 93 6.83 -0.30 -4.92
CA ALA A 93 5.92 0.33 -5.88
C ALA A 93 4.50 -0.24 -5.80
N VAL A 94 3.55 0.52 -6.34
CA VAL A 94 2.18 0.08 -6.62
C VAL A 94 1.89 0.17 -8.12
N HIS A 95 1.19 -0.83 -8.66
CA HIS A 95 0.85 -0.98 -10.07
C HIS A 95 -0.67 -0.95 -10.21
N ILE A 96 -1.17 -0.04 -11.03
CA ILE A 96 -2.58 -0.02 -11.42
C ILE A 96 -2.67 -0.64 -12.81
N VAL A 97 -3.40 -1.75 -12.93
CA VAL A 97 -3.56 -2.50 -14.17
C VAL A 97 -4.97 -2.27 -14.71
N GLY A 98 -5.09 -1.83 -15.96
CA GLY A 98 -6.37 -1.47 -16.57
C GLY A 98 -6.61 0.03 -16.59
N LYS A 99 -7.74 0.51 -16.08
CA LYS A 99 -8.06 1.95 -16.11
C LYS A 99 -7.07 2.75 -15.28
N ARG A 100 -6.60 3.86 -15.85
CA ARG A 100 -5.60 4.74 -15.22
C ARG A 100 -6.14 5.42 -13.96
N ASP A 101 -7.38 5.89 -14.03
CA ASP A 101 -8.00 6.65 -12.95
C ASP A 101 -8.63 5.72 -11.91
N TRP A 102 -8.35 6.02 -10.64
CA TRP A 102 -8.83 5.27 -9.49
C TRP A 102 -9.17 6.21 -8.32
N ASN A 103 -9.99 5.72 -7.40
CA ASN A 103 -10.46 6.53 -6.27
C ASN A 103 -9.37 6.71 -5.20
N LYS A 104 -8.75 7.88 -5.18
CA LYS A 104 -7.67 8.24 -4.25
C LYS A 104 -8.12 8.56 -2.82
N ARG A 105 -9.43 8.66 -2.56
CA ARG A 105 -9.95 9.08 -1.26
C ARG A 105 -9.47 8.18 -0.12
N GLY A 106 -9.48 6.86 -0.33
CA GLY A 106 -9.00 5.87 0.64
C GLY A 106 -7.50 5.95 0.92
N ALA A 107 -6.71 6.49 -0.02
CA ALA A 107 -5.26 6.63 0.13
C ALA A 107 -4.88 7.67 1.17
N MET A 108 -5.77 8.62 1.52
CA MET A 108 -5.47 9.67 2.49
C MET A 108 -4.16 10.42 2.16
N VAL A 109 -3.95 10.71 0.87
CA VAL A 109 -2.76 11.41 0.33
C VAL A 109 -1.44 10.61 0.40
N THR A 110 -1.48 9.36 0.88
CA THR A 110 -0.26 8.52 0.96
C THR A 110 0.29 8.11 -0.40
N ASP A 111 -0.51 8.22 -1.47
CA ASP A 111 -0.08 7.99 -2.85
C ASP A 111 1.06 8.92 -3.27
N ARG A 112 1.18 10.10 -2.65
CA ARG A 112 2.30 11.04 -2.91
C ARG A 112 3.65 10.56 -2.40
N TYR A 113 3.67 9.60 -1.48
CA TYR A 113 4.89 9.06 -0.89
C TYR A 113 5.29 7.71 -1.49
N LEU A 114 4.63 7.27 -2.56
CA LEU A 114 4.87 5.99 -3.24
C LEU A 114 5.16 6.22 -4.72
N THR A 115 5.87 5.27 -5.32
CA THR A 115 5.92 5.14 -6.78
C THR A 115 4.69 4.39 -7.25
N VAL A 116 3.90 5.00 -8.16
CA VAL A 116 2.73 4.37 -8.77
C VAL A 116 2.95 4.23 -10.26
N HIS A 117 2.94 3.00 -10.75
CA HIS A 117 2.98 2.65 -12.16
C HIS A 117 1.58 2.38 -12.68
N HIS A 118 1.36 2.66 -13.96
CA HIS A 118 0.12 2.35 -14.66
C HIS A 118 0.45 1.48 -15.87
N HIS A 119 -0.35 0.44 -16.06
CA HIS A 119 -0.30 -0.50 -17.17
C HIS A 119 -1.70 -0.61 -17.75
N ALA A 120 -1.88 -0.45 -19.06
CA ALA A 120 -3.20 -0.48 -19.67
C ALA A 120 -3.78 -1.90 -19.74
N THR A 121 -2.91 -2.92 -19.80
CA THR A 121 -3.30 -4.33 -19.92
C THR A 121 -2.48 -5.22 -18.97
N VAL A 122 -2.97 -6.44 -18.74
CA VAL A 122 -2.23 -7.47 -18.00
C VAL A 122 -0.92 -7.84 -18.72
N ASP A 123 -0.93 -7.87 -20.06
CA ASP A 123 0.27 -8.16 -20.86
C ASP A 123 1.36 -7.10 -20.68
N GLU A 124 1.00 -5.81 -20.67
CA GLU A 124 1.95 -4.73 -20.40
C GLU A 124 2.54 -4.84 -18.99
N PHE A 125 1.70 -5.14 -18.00
CA PHE A 125 2.12 -5.38 -16.63
C PHE A 125 3.08 -6.58 -16.54
N LYS A 126 2.76 -7.70 -17.20
CA LYS A 126 3.61 -8.89 -17.26
C LYS A 126 4.94 -8.60 -17.93
N ALA A 127 4.95 -7.89 -19.06
CA ALA A 127 6.18 -7.50 -19.74
C ALA A 127 7.08 -6.63 -18.86
N TRP A 128 6.50 -5.73 -18.07
CA TRP A 128 7.25 -4.96 -17.08
C TRP A 128 7.86 -5.86 -16.00
N CYS A 129 7.06 -6.77 -15.43
CA CYS A 129 7.53 -7.71 -14.40
C CYS A 129 8.65 -8.61 -14.90
N ASP A 130 8.56 -9.10 -16.14
CA ASP A 130 9.60 -9.94 -16.75
C ASP A 130 10.91 -9.19 -16.92
N LYS A 131 10.85 -7.95 -17.41
CA LYS A 131 12.05 -7.09 -17.53
C LYS A 131 12.71 -6.87 -16.18
N GLU A 132 11.91 -6.72 -15.13
CA GLU A 132 12.39 -6.53 -13.77
C GLU A 132 12.70 -7.85 -13.05
N ASN A 133 12.55 -9.03 -13.68
CA ASN A 133 12.67 -10.35 -13.05
C ASN A 133 11.82 -10.49 -11.76
N LEU A 134 10.58 -9.97 -11.79
CA LEU A 134 9.70 -9.87 -10.64
C LEU A 134 8.57 -10.91 -10.72
N PRO A 135 8.55 -11.95 -9.88
CA PRO A 135 7.50 -12.96 -9.90
C PRO A 135 6.16 -12.36 -9.45
N ILE A 136 5.08 -12.75 -10.15
CA ILE A 136 3.73 -12.28 -9.90
C ILE A 136 2.99 -13.33 -9.05
N ILE A 137 2.57 -12.94 -7.85
CA ILE A 137 1.80 -13.78 -6.92
C ILE A 137 0.36 -13.27 -6.92
N GLY A 138 -0.58 -14.06 -7.44
CA GLY A 138 -2.00 -13.71 -7.42
C GLY A 138 -2.58 -13.89 -6.02
N ILE A 139 -3.44 -12.98 -5.58
CA ILE A 139 -4.17 -13.10 -4.30
C ILE A 139 -5.67 -13.03 -4.59
N ASP A 140 -6.32 -14.19 -4.61
CA ASP A 140 -7.76 -14.34 -4.77
C ASP A 140 -8.25 -15.74 -4.35
N ASN A 141 -9.53 -15.85 -4.02
CA ASN A 141 -10.19 -17.09 -3.63
C ASN A 141 -10.78 -17.82 -4.86
N LEU A 142 -9.89 -18.41 -5.66
CA LEU A 142 -10.22 -19.21 -6.86
C LEU A 142 -9.97 -20.70 -6.61
N GLU A 143 -10.55 -21.56 -7.45
CA GLU A 143 -10.34 -23.02 -7.34
C GLU A 143 -8.87 -23.42 -7.51
N VAL A 144 -8.12 -22.67 -8.32
CA VAL A 144 -6.68 -22.88 -8.55
C VAL A 144 -5.79 -22.44 -7.38
N SER A 145 -6.36 -21.72 -6.40
CA SER A 145 -5.59 -21.08 -5.35
C SER A 145 -5.05 -22.08 -4.33
N LYS A 146 -3.78 -21.88 -3.94
CA LYS A 146 -3.19 -22.54 -2.74
C LYS A 146 -3.42 -21.68 -1.51
N GLN A 147 -3.17 -22.21 -0.32
CA GLN A 147 -3.36 -21.47 0.93
C GLN A 147 -2.17 -20.51 1.20
N LEU A 148 -2.48 -19.26 1.54
CA LEU A 148 -1.49 -18.23 1.85
C LEU A 148 -0.72 -18.53 3.15
N GLU A 149 -1.41 -19.06 4.15
CA GLU A 149 -0.89 -19.30 5.50
C GLU A 149 0.32 -20.25 5.50
N SER A 150 0.33 -21.20 4.57
CA SER A 150 1.40 -22.19 4.42
C SER A 150 2.34 -21.89 3.24
N ALA A 151 2.10 -20.84 2.47
CA ALA A 151 2.94 -20.49 1.34
C ALA A 151 4.31 -19.95 1.78
N ASP A 152 5.34 -20.25 0.98
CA ASP A 152 6.63 -19.58 1.06
C ASP A 152 6.62 -18.41 0.07
N LEU A 153 6.64 -17.20 0.59
CA LEU A 153 6.51 -15.98 -0.21
C LEU A 153 7.90 -15.52 -0.63
N PRO A 154 8.16 -15.29 -1.93
CA PRO A 154 9.44 -14.71 -2.35
C PRO A 154 9.64 -13.34 -1.70
N LYS A 155 10.87 -13.07 -1.25
CA LYS A 155 11.22 -11.74 -0.70
C LYS A 155 11.00 -10.64 -1.74
N ARG A 156 11.38 -10.90 -3.00
CA ARG A 156 11.18 -9.99 -4.12
C ARG A 156 10.05 -10.52 -5.00
N CYS A 157 8.89 -9.87 -4.96
CA CYS A 157 7.71 -10.23 -5.75
C CYS A 157 6.75 -9.05 -5.90
N VAL A 158 5.79 -9.20 -6.82
CA VAL A 158 4.58 -8.38 -6.87
C VAL A 158 3.37 -9.22 -6.52
N MET A 159 2.55 -8.73 -5.59
CA MET A 159 1.25 -9.34 -5.29
C MET A 159 0.16 -8.69 -6.14
N LEU A 160 -0.50 -9.46 -6.99
CA LEU A 160 -1.58 -9.03 -7.87
C LEU A 160 -2.94 -9.35 -7.25
N PHE A 161 -3.75 -8.31 -7.06
CA PHE A 161 -5.10 -8.39 -6.53
C PHE A 161 -6.11 -8.17 -7.65
N GLY A 162 -7.14 -9.01 -7.68
CA GLY A 162 -8.29 -8.82 -8.56
C GLY A 162 -9.15 -7.63 -8.14
N GLN A 163 -10.12 -7.30 -9.00
CA GLN A 163 -11.09 -6.24 -8.70
C GLN A 163 -12.23 -6.76 -7.82
N GLU A 164 -12.82 -5.88 -7.03
CA GLU A 164 -13.99 -6.16 -6.21
C GLU A 164 -15.15 -6.73 -7.05
N GLY A 165 -15.82 -7.76 -6.52
CA GLY A 165 -16.92 -8.44 -7.19
C GLY A 165 -16.46 -9.61 -8.04
N SER A 166 -15.86 -9.35 -9.21
CA SER A 166 -15.49 -10.43 -10.15
C SER A 166 -14.24 -11.21 -9.75
N GLY A 167 -13.41 -10.66 -8.85
CA GLY A 167 -12.09 -11.20 -8.59
C GLY A 167 -11.11 -10.94 -9.74
N MET A 168 -10.08 -11.77 -9.82
CA MET A 168 -9.04 -11.73 -10.85
C MET A 168 -9.58 -12.17 -12.22
N SER A 169 -9.11 -11.49 -13.27
CA SER A 169 -9.34 -11.93 -14.65
C SER A 169 -8.59 -13.22 -14.97
N ASP A 170 -9.05 -13.97 -15.97
CA ASP A 170 -8.36 -15.19 -16.44
C ASP A 170 -6.96 -14.86 -16.95
N GLU A 171 -6.79 -13.70 -17.59
CA GLU A 171 -5.50 -13.18 -18.03
C GLU A 171 -4.56 -12.91 -16.84
N ALA A 172 -5.08 -12.30 -15.76
CA ALA A 172 -4.33 -12.06 -14.54
C ALA A 172 -3.88 -13.37 -13.87
N VAL A 173 -4.77 -14.36 -13.81
CA VAL A 173 -4.45 -15.70 -13.28
C VAL A 173 -3.35 -16.37 -14.12
N ALA A 174 -3.43 -16.27 -15.45
CA ALA A 174 -2.49 -16.92 -16.37
C ALA A 174 -1.05 -16.39 -16.24
N VAL A 175 -0.86 -15.13 -15.82
CA VAL A 175 0.48 -14.54 -15.66
C VAL A 175 1.09 -14.76 -14.27
N CYS A 176 0.31 -15.24 -13.30
CA CYS A 176 0.77 -15.52 -11.95
C CYS A 176 1.61 -16.81 -11.89
N SER A 177 2.72 -16.78 -11.16
CA SER A 177 3.48 -17.99 -10.85
C SER A 177 2.73 -18.92 -9.88
N VAL A 178 1.88 -18.34 -9.05
CA VAL A 178 0.96 -19.03 -8.14
C VAL A 178 -0.17 -18.07 -7.78
N VAL A 179 -1.37 -18.60 -7.56
CA VAL A 179 -2.47 -17.87 -6.94
C VAL A 179 -2.65 -18.40 -5.52
N LEU A 180 -2.76 -17.49 -4.55
CA LEU A 180 -2.94 -17.80 -3.15
C LEU A 180 -4.28 -17.24 -2.64
N ALA A 181 -4.94 -17.99 -1.77
CA ALA A 181 -6.15 -17.60 -1.08
C ALA A 181 -5.91 -17.52 0.43
N ILE A 182 -6.63 -16.62 1.07
CA ILE A 182 -6.73 -16.58 2.53
C ILE A 182 -7.87 -17.52 2.93
N SER A 183 -7.62 -18.42 3.89
CA SER A 183 -8.64 -19.32 4.40
C SER A 183 -9.82 -18.53 4.98
N GLN A 184 -11.03 -18.86 4.54
CA GLN A 184 -12.27 -18.26 5.00
C GLN A 184 -13.19 -19.35 5.57
N TYR A 185 -13.81 -19.04 6.72
CA TYR A 185 -14.67 -19.97 7.46
C TYR A 185 -16.10 -19.44 7.64
N GLY A 186 -16.42 -18.33 6.97
CA GLY A 186 -17.73 -17.68 7.00
C GLY A 186 -18.64 -18.10 5.85
N SER A 187 -19.79 -17.43 5.73
CA SER A 187 -20.81 -17.71 4.71
C SER A 187 -20.62 -16.94 3.40
N THR A 188 -19.65 -16.02 3.33
CA THR A 188 -19.39 -15.21 2.13
C THR A 188 -18.42 -15.93 1.19
N ARG A 189 -18.54 -15.63 -0.10
CA ARG A 189 -17.66 -16.18 -1.14
C ARG A 189 -16.26 -15.55 -1.12
N SER A 190 -16.17 -14.31 -0.64
CA SER A 190 -14.94 -13.54 -0.60
C SER A 190 -14.96 -12.54 0.57
N MET A 191 -13.78 -11.98 0.83
CA MET A 191 -13.58 -10.86 1.74
C MET A 191 -13.27 -9.58 0.96
N ASN A 192 -13.30 -8.44 1.63
CA ASN A 192 -12.94 -7.16 1.01
C ASN A 192 -11.49 -7.17 0.50
N ALA A 193 -11.25 -6.65 -0.72
CA ALA A 193 -9.94 -6.64 -1.37
C ALA A 193 -8.88 -5.87 -0.58
N SER A 194 -9.25 -4.77 0.09
CA SER A 194 -8.33 -4.02 0.96
C SER A 194 -7.88 -4.86 2.17
N ALA A 195 -8.80 -5.61 2.75
CA ALA A 195 -8.50 -6.49 3.88
C ALA A 195 -7.62 -7.66 3.44
N ALA A 196 -7.91 -8.27 2.29
CA ALA A 196 -7.07 -9.30 1.70
C ALA A 196 -5.64 -8.77 1.43
N GLY A 197 -5.53 -7.56 0.87
CA GLY A 197 -4.26 -6.87 0.65
C GLY A 197 -3.46 -6.68 1.94
N ALA A 198 -4.10 -6.23 3.01
CA ALA A 198 -3.44 -6.05 4.30
C ALA A 198 -2.93 -7.38 4.89
N ILE A 199 -3.73 -8.44 4.82
CA ILE A 199 -3.35 -9.77 5.31
C ILE A 199 -2.18 -10.34 4.50
N ALA A 200 -2.23 -10.23 3.16
CA ALA A 200 -1.17 -10.71 2.27
C ALA A 200 0.16 -9.98 2.50
N MET A 201 0.12 -8.64 2.61
CA MET A 201 1.30 -7.84 2.95
C MET A 201 1.86 -8.17 4.34
N TYR A 202 0.98 -8.40 5.33
CA TYR A 202 1.41 -8.81 6.66
C TYR A 202 2.03 -10.21 6.67
N ALA A 203 1.45 -11.18 5.95
CA ALA A 203 2.02 -12.52 5.80
C ALA A 203 3.43 -12.48 5.18
N TRP A 204 3.64 -11.64 4.16
CA TRP A 204 4.97 -11.39 3.60
C TRP A 204 5.91 -10.76 4.63
N ALA A 205 5.44 -9.74 5.37
CA ALA A 205 6.25 -9.05 6.37
C ALA A 205 6.68 -9.96 7.53
N MET A 206 5.84 -10.90 7.94
CA MET A 206 6.18 -11.90 8.95
C MET A 206 7.34 -12.80 8.49
N GLN A 207 7.43 -13.10 7.19
CA GLN A 207 8.53 -13.91 6.65
C GLN A 207 9.83 -13.11 6.50
N HIS A 208 9.75 -11.81 6.14
CA HIS A 208 10.92 -11.07 5.66
C HIS A 208 11.36 -9.88 6.52
N LEU A 209 10.47 -9.31 7.33
CA LEU A 209 10.78 -8.16 8.21
C LEU A 209 10.93 -8.57 9.67
N ASN A 210 10.16 -9.55 10.12
CA ASN A 210 10.18 -10.06 11.50
C ASN A 210 10.29 -11.60 11.56
N PRO A 211 11.34 -12.21 10.96
CA PRO A 211 11.41 -13.67 10.81
C PRO A 211 11.42 -14.40 12.16
N ILE A 212 11.93 -13.80 13.23
CA ILE A 212 11.97 -14.41 14.57
C ILE A 212 10.56 -14.73 15.10
N ASN A 213 9.52 -14.00 14.64
CA ASN A 213 8.14 -14.21 15.06
C ASN A 213 7.32 -15.03 14.04
N HIS A 214 7.96 -15.57 13.00
CA HIS A 214 7.23 -16.32 11.97
C HIS A 214 6.75 -17.67 12.52
N PRO A 215 5.46 -18.05 12.36
CA PRO A 215 4.91 -19.28 12.98
C PRO A 215 5.48 -20.60 12.43
N LYS A 216 6.32 -20.57 11.38
CA LYS A 216 7.08 -21.73 10.89
C LYS A 216 8.49 -21.87 11.51
N ASN A 217 8.92 -20.89 12.30
CA ASN A 217 10.17 -20.95 13.08
C ASN A 217 9.85 -21.38 14.52
#